data_AF-A0A2X1IX13-F1
#
_entry.id   AF-A0A2X1IX13-F1
#
_cell.length_a   1.000
_cell.length_b   1.000
_cell.length_c   1.000
_cell.angle_alpha   90.00
_cell.angle_beta   90.00
_cell.angle_gamma   90.00
#
_symmetry.space_group_name_H-M   'P 1'
#
loop_
_entity.id
_entity.type
_entity.pdbx_description
1 polymer ?
#
loop_
_entity_poly.entity_id
_entity_poly.type
_entity_poly.pdbx_seq_one_letter_code
_entity_poly.pdbx_strand_id
1 'polypeptide(L)'
;MCEHHHAAKHILCSQCDMLVALPRLEHGQKAACPRCGTTLTVAWDAPRQRPTAYALAALFMLLLSNLFPFVNMNVAGVTSEITLLEIPGVLFSEDYASLGTFFLLFVQLVPAFCLITILLLVNRAELPVRLKEQLARVLFQLKTWGMAEIFLAGVLVSFVKLMAYGSIGVGSSFLPWCLFCVLQLRAFQCVDRRWLWDDIAPMPELRQPLKPGVTGIRQGLRSCSCCTAILPADEPVCPRCSTKGYVRRRNSLQWTLALLVNVHHAVSSG
;
A
#
# COMPACT_ATOMS: atom_id res chain seq x y z
N MET A 1 -24.03 -33.47 19.27
CA MET A 1 -22.93 -33.31 20.25
C MET A 1 -21.64 -33.54 19.45
N CYS A 2 -20.77 -32.57 19.15
CA CYS A 2 -20.27 -31.47 19.97
C CYS A 2 -20.17 -30.16 19.17
N GLU A 3 -20.59 -29.08 19.81
CA GLU A 3 -20.40 -27.69 19.40
C GLU A 3 -18.91 -27.37 19.33
N HIS A 4 -18.38 -27.22 18.11
CA HIS A 4 -17.15 -26.44 17.93
C HIS A 4 -17.55 -24.97 17.97
N HIS A 5 -17.24 -24.28 19.06
CA HIS A 5 -17.39 -22.83 19.20
C HIS A 5 -16.80 -22.12 17.97
N HIS A 6 -17.71 -21.78 17.05
CA HIS A 6 -17.42 -21.10 15.79
C HIS A 6 -17.02 -19.66 16.12
N ALA A 7 -15.72 -19.38 16.17
CA ALA A 7 -15.20 -18.04 16.41
C ALA A 7 -15.57 -17.13 15.23
N ALA A 8 -16.75 -16.50 15.30
CA ALA A 8 -17.16 -15.45 14.39
C ALA A 8 -16.11 -14.32 14.49
N LYS A 9 -15.39 -14.09 13.39
CA LYS A 9 -14.39 -13.04 13.33
C LYS A 9 -15.12 -11.70 13.25
N HIS A 10 -14.99 -10.86 14.25
CA HIS A 10 -15.64 -9.56 14.28
C HIS A 10 -14.78 -8.51 13.58
N ILE A 11 -15.41 -7.66 12.76
CA ILE A 11 -14.75 -6.56 12.04
C ILE A 11 -15.58 -5.28 12.19
N LEU A 12 -14.95 -4.18 12.59
CA LEU A 12 -15.53 -2.85 12.39
C LEU A 12 -15.31 -2.40 10.95
N CYS A 13 -16.38 -1.92 10.31
CA CYS A 13 -16.30 -1.26 9.02
C CYS A 13 -15.53 0.06 9.15
N SER A 14 -14.54 0.29 8.28
CA SER A 14 -13.76 1.54 8.26
C SER A 14 -14.55 2.77 7.81
N GLN A 15 -15.70 2.58 7.14
CA GLN A 15 -16.51 3.68 6.58
C GLN A 15 -17.68 4.04 7.49
N CYS A 16 -18.55 3.07 7.80
CA CYS A 16 -19.77 3.31 8.57
C CYS A 16 -19.67 2.96 10.06
N ASP A 17 -18.50 2.51 10.52
CA ASP A 17 -18.19 2.12 11.90
C ASP A 17 -19.05 0.96 12.45
N MET A 18 -19.84 0.29 11.60
CA MET A 18 -20.68 -0.84 12.02
C MET A 18 -19.82 -2.05 12.37
N LEU A 19 -20.09 -2.66 13.52
CA LEU A 19 -19.51 -3.94 13.88
C LEU A 19 -20.24 -5.07 13.15
N VAL A 20 -19.50 -5.86 12.40
CA VAL A 20 -20.02 -6.98 11.62
C VAL A 20 -19.34 -8.27 12.09
N ALA A 21 -20.15 -9.27 12.44
CA ALA A 21 -19.66 -10.63 12.65
C ALA A 21 -19.56 -11.31 11.29
N LEU A 22 -18.36 -11.80 10.94
CA LEU A 22 -18.17 -12.46 9.65
C LEU A 22 -18.49 -13.94 9.75
N PRO A 23 -19.25 -14.47 8.78
CA PRO A 23 -19.30 -15.91 8.56
C PRO A 23 -17.93 -16.41 8.09
N ARG A 24 -17.70 -17.71 8.19
CA ARG A 24 -16.51 -18.34 7.62
C ARG A 24 -16.54 -18.14 6.11
N LEU A 25 -15.61 -17.34 5.60
CA LEU A 25 -15.45 -17.12 4.17
C LEU A 25 -14.73 -18.30 3.55
N GLU A 26 -15.25 -18.81 2.44
CA GLU A 26 -14.53 -19.75 1.60
C GLU A 26 -13.54 -19.02 0.68
N HIS A 27 -12.60 -19.79 0.15
CA HIS A 27 -11.63 -19.42 -0.87
C HIS A 27 -12.28 -18.62 -2.02
N GLY A 28 -11.78 -17.41 -2.29
CA GLY A 28 -12.27 -16.50 -3.32
C GLY A 28 -13.47 -15.62 -2.93
N GLN A 29 -14.06 -15.82 -1.75
CA GLN A 29 -15.21 -15.02 -1.30
C GLN A 29 -14.80 -13.68 -0.71
N LYS A 30 -15.67 -12.68 -0.86
CA LYS A 30 -15.50 -11.32 -0.32
C LYS A 30 -16.63 -11.02 0.65
N ALA A 31 -16.30 -10.48 1.81
CA ALA A 31 -17.30 -9.96 2.73
C ALA A 31 -17.53 -8.47 2.49
N ALA A 32 -18.78 -8.08 2.31
CA ALA A 32 -19.20 -6.68 2.24
C ALA A 32 -19.96 -6.27 3.50
N CYS A 33 -19.87 -5.01 3.88
CA CYS A 33 -20.66 -4.45 4.96
C CYS A 33 -22.14 -4.38 4.55
N PRO A 34 -23.09 -4.91 5.35
CA PRO A 34 -24.51 -4.91 4.99
C PRO A 34 -25.13 -3.50 4.98
N ARG A 35 -24.50 -2.51 5.62
CA ARG A 35 -25.01 -1.13 5.68
C ARG A 35 -24.48 -0.22 4.56
N CYS A 36 -23.21 -0.36 4.18
CA CYS A 36 -22.57 0.57 3.24
C CYS A 36 -21.96 -0.09 2.00
N GLY A 37 -22.03 -1.42 1.88
CA GLY A 37 -21.47 -2.17 0.76
C GLY A 37 -19.94 -2.21 0.69
N THR A 38 -19.22 -1.54 1.61
CA THR A 38 -17.76 -1.53 1.63
C THR A 38 -17.20 -2.94 1.87
N THR A 39 -16.22 -3.37 1.07
CA THR A 39 -15.54 -4.65 1.26
C THR A 39 -14.74 -4.64 2.56
N LEU A 40 -15.06 -5.57 3.48
CA LEU A 40 -14.45 -5.69 4.80
C LEU A 40 -13.17 -6.53 4.78
N THR A 41 -13.21 -7.67 4.08
CA THR A 41 -12.08 -8.59 3.93
C THR A 41 -12.35 -9.51 2.72
N VAL A 42 -11.27 -10.03 2.15
CA VAL A 42 -11.31 -10.96 1.02
C VAL A 42 -10.54 -12.22 1.43
N ALA A 43 -11.16 -13.38 1.31
CA ALA A 43 -10.48 -14.65 1.51
C ALA A 43 -9.72 -15.00 0.23
N TRP A 44 -8.43 -14.67 0.19
CA TRP A 44 -7.56 -15.01 -0.94
C TRP A 44 -7.08 -16.45 -0.86
N ASP A 45 -7.09 -17.13 -2.01
CA ASP A 45 -6.49 -18.47 -2.13
C ASP A 45 -4.97 -18.38 -2.05
N ALA A 46 -4.37 -19.23 -1.22
CA ALA A 46 -2.93 -19.28 -0.99
C ALA A 46 -2.33 -17.88 -0.69
N PRO A 47 -2.70 -17.25 0.45
CA PRO A 47 -2.31 -15.87 0.79
C PRO A 47 -0.80 -15.68 0.94
N ARG A 48 -0.01 -16.76 1.00
CA ARG A 48 1.45 -16.73 0.99
C ARG A 48 2.07 -16.86 -0.40
N GLN A 49 1.60 -17.82 -1.19
CA GLN A 49 2.25 -18.19 -2.45
C GLN A 49 2.04 -17.13 -3.54
N ARG A 50 0.84 -16.53 -3.62
CA ARG A 50 0.58 -15.51 -4.65
C ARG A 50 1.41 -14.23 -4.43
N PRO A 51 1.41 -13.59 -3.24
CA PRO A 51 2.23 -12.40 -3.05
C PRO A 51 3.72 -12.66 -3.21
N THR A 52 4.21 -13.82 -2.80
CA THR A 52 5.63 -14.19 -2.94
C THR A 52 6.02 -14.42 -4.39
N ALA A 53 5.19 -15.14 -5.17
CA ALA A 53 5.42 -15.35 -6.59
C ALA A 53 5.42 -14.02 -7.36
N TYR A 54 4.43 -13.15 -7.11
CA TYR A 54 4.40 -11.82 -7.75
C TYR A 54 5.57 -10.93 -7.32
N ALA A 55 5.95 -10.95 -6.04
CA ALA A 55 7.07 -10.15 -5.55
C ALA A 55 8.41 -10.61 -6.11
N LEU A 56 8.66 -11.93 -6.19
CA LEU A 56 9.86 -12.48 -6.82
C LEU A 56 9.90 -12.19 -8.31
N ALA A 57 8.79 -12.39 -9.02
CA ALA A 57 8.70 -12.08 -10.44
C ALA A 57 8.91 -10.58 -10.71
N ALA A 58 8.34 -9.70 -9.88
CA ALA A 58 8.54 -8.26 -9.98
C ALA A 58 10.00 -7.86 -9.71
N LEU A 59 10.64 -8.40 -8.66
CA LEU A 59 12.07 -8.14 -8.40
C LEU A 59 12.96 -8.62 -9.55
N PHE A 60 12.66 -9.78 -10.14
CA PHE A 60 13.38 -10.30 -11.28
C PHE A 60 13.21 -9.40 -12.51
N MET A 61 11.98 -8.95 -12.80
CA MET A 61 11.70 -8.01 -13.89
C MET A 61 12.35 -6.64 -13.67
N LEU A 62 12.38 -6.16 -12.42
CA LEU A 62 13.12 -4.95 -12.05
C LEU A 62 14.62 -5.12 -12.34
N LEU A 63 15.20 -6.27 -11.96
CA LEU A 63 16.60 -6.58 -12.24
C LEU A 63 16.87 -6.58 -13.75
N LEU A 64 16.09 -7.32 -14.55
CA LEU A 64 16.22 -7.34 -16.01
C LEU A 64 16.11 -5.94 -16.61
N SER A 65 15.16 -5.13 -16.14
CA SER A 65 14.97 -3.77 -16.59
C SER A 65 16.15 -2.84 -16.30
N ASN A 66 17.02 -3.19 -15.34
CA ASN A 66 18.25 -2.46 -15.03
C ASN A 66 19.48 -3.00 -15.76
N LEU A 67 19.49 -4.28 -16.16
CA LEU A 67 20.61 -4.89 -16.88
C LEU A 67 20.60 -4.58 -18.38
N PHE A 68 19.43 -4.36 -18.96
CA PHE A 68 19.28 -4.06 -20.38
C PHE A 68 19.18 -2.54 -20.62
N PRO A 69 19.51 -2.07 -21.84
CA PRO A 69 19.35 -0.66 -22.19
C PRO A 69 17.87 -0.28 -22.22
N PHE A 70 17.52 0.84 -21.58
CA PHE A 70 16.14 1.30 -21.48
C PHE A 70 15.74 2.13 -22.70
N VAL A 71 16.66 2.97 -23.17
CA VAL A 71 16.51 3.80 -24.35
C VAL A 71 17.66 3.53 -25.31
N ASN A 72 17.33 3.31 -26.58
CA ASN A 72 18.29 3.31 -27.68
C ASN A 72 18.01 4.54 -28.54
N MET A 73 18.81 5.59 -28.39
CA MET A 73 18.77 6.73 -29.30
C MET A 73 19.82 6.50 -30.39
N ASN A 74 19.36 6.43 -31.64
CA ASN A 74 20.24 6.39 -32.80
C ASN A 74 20.15 7.75 -33.49
N VAL A 75 21.03 8.67 -33.09
CA VAL A 75 21.08 10.02 -33.66
C VAL A 75 22.39 10.13 -34.43
N ALA A 76 22.29 10.36 -35.74
CA ALA A 76 23.43 10.61 -36.62
C ALA A 76 24.54 9.53 -36.61
N GLY A 77 24.18 8.24 -36.45
CA GLY A 77 25.13 7.12 -36.50
C GLY A 77 25.87 6.83 -35.20
N VAL A 78 25.58 7.56 -34.13
CA VAL A 78 26.04 7.26 -32.76
C VAL A 78 24.88 6.61 -32.00
N THR A 79 25.04 5.34 -31.65
CA THR A 79 24.13 4.63 -30.74
C THR A 79 24.48 5.01 -29.32
N SER A 80 23.67 5.89 -28.73
CA SER A 80 23.71 6.17 -27.30
C SER A 80 22.67 5.28 -26.61
N GLU A 81 23.16 4.27 -25.91
CA GLU A 81 22.36 3.41 -25.05
C GLU A 81 22.33 4.02 -23.66
N ILE A 82 21.14 4.20 -23.08
CA ILE A 82 20.98 4.71 -21.72
C ILE A 82 20.24 3.64 -20.91
N THR A 83 20.88 3.14 -19.86
CA THR A 83 20.26 2.23 -18.90
C THR A 83 19.39 3.00 -17.91
N LEU A 84 18.46 2.30 -17.26
CA LEU A 84 17.51 2.88 -16.31
C LEU A 84 18.22 3.58 -15.12
N LEU A 85 19.39 3.07 -14.73
CA LEU A 85 20.22 3.63 -13.65
C LEU A 85 21.06 4.84 -14.08
N GLU A 86 21.29 5.04 -15.38
CA GLU A 86 22.04 6.18 -15.90
C GLU A 86 21.16 7.41 -16.11
N ILE A 87 19.83 7.24 -16.25
CA ILE A 87 18.86 8.34 -16.42
C ILE A 87 18.99 9.41 -15.31
N PRO A 88 19.07 9.06 -14.01
CA PRO A 88 19.31 10.03 -12.96
C PRO A 88 20.65 10.75 -13.10
N GLY A 89 21.70 10.03 -13.52
CA GLY A 89 23.04 10.59 -13.75
C GLY A 89 23.01 11.73 -14.77
N VAL A 90 22.30 11.53 -15.87
CA VAL A 90 22.10 12.57 -16.90
C VAL A 90 21.24 13.73 -16.37
N LEU A 91 20.22 13.46 -15.56
CA LEU A 91 19.42 14.51 -14.92
C LEU A 91 20.22 15.33 -13.90
N PHE A 92 21.17 14.72 -13.22
CA PHE A 92 22.06 15.43 -12.29
C PHE A 92 23.00 16.38 -13.01
N SER A 93 23.50 16.01 -14.19
CA SER A 93 24.39 16.88 -14.98
C SER A 93 23.69 18.07 -15.65
N GLU A 94 22.38 17.96 -15.89
CA GLU A 94 21.56 18.98 -16.57
C GLU A 94 20.81 19.91 -15.58
N ASP A 95 21.32 20.10 -14.36
CA ASP A 95 20.71 20.90 -13.28
C ASP A 95 19.32 20.44 -12.78
N TYR A 96 18.83 19.29 -13.22
CA TYR A 96 17.57 18.65 -12.76
C TYR A 96 17.78 17.63 -11.63
N ALA A 97 18.70 17.93 -10.71
CA ALA A 97 19.11 17.02 -9.64
C ALA A 97 17.95 16.54 -8.73
N SER A 98 16.97 17.41 -8.47
CA SER A 98 15.79 17.07 -7.68
C SER A 98 14.94 15.99 -8.35
N LEU A 99 14.73 16.09 -9.66
CA LEU A 99 13.97 15.13 -10.45
C LEU A 99 14.69 13.79 -10.54
N GLY A 100 16.02 13.79 -10.73
CA GLY A 100 16.84 12.57 -10.73
C GLY A 100 16.75 11.81 -9.41
N THR A 101 16.76 12.54 -8.29
CA THR A 101 16.60 11.96 -6.95
C THR A 101 15.20 11.33 -6.75
N PHE A 102 14.14 12.02 -7.18
CA PHE A 102 12.78 11.47 -7.11
C PHE A 102 12.61 10.23 -7.98
N PHE A 103 13.23 10.22 -9.16
CA PHE A 103 13.24 9.06 -10.03
C PHE A 103 13.87 7.86 -9.30
N LEU A 104 15.11 7.97 -8.81
CA LEU A 104 15.75 6.89 -8.06
C LEU A 104 14.91 6.40 -6.86
N LEU A 105 14.32 7.32 -6.11
CA LEU A 105 13.52 6.98 -4.95
C LEU A 105 12.24 6.23 -5.34
N PHE A 106 11.44 6.76 -6.26
CA PHE A 106 10.10 6.22 -6.54
C PHE A 106 10.06 5.11 -7.59
N VAL A 107 11.04 5.06 -8.49
CA VAL A 107 11.14 4.07 -9.58
C VAL A 107 11.88 2.82 -9.10
N GLN A 108 12.93 3.01 -8.30
CA GLN A 108 13.82 1.93 -7.90
C GLN A 108 13.70 1.60 -6.41
N LEU A 109 14.05 2.54 -5.51
CA LEU A 109 14.25 2.23 -4.09
C LEU A 109 12.95 1.87 -3.36
N VAL A 110 11.90 2.67 -3.48
CA VAL A 110 10.62 2.45 -2.79
C VAL A 110 9.94 1.16 -3.26
N PRO A 111 9.79 0.88 -4.57
CA PRO A 111 9.21 -0.38 -5.03
C PRO A 111 10.03 -1.61 -4.59
N ALA A 112 11.36 -1.56 -4.71
CA ALA A 112 12.24 -2.65 -4.28
C ALA A 112 12.12 -2.90 -2.78
N PHE A 113 12.16 -1.84 -1.96
CA PHE A 113 11.97 -1.92 -0.52
C PHE A 113 10.63 -2.56 -0.16
N CYS A 114 9.54 -2.16 -0.82
CA CYS A 114 8.22 -2.72 -0.59
C CYS A 114 8.16 -4.21 -0.95
N LEU A 115 8.71 -4.63 -2.09
CA LEU A 115 8.74 -6.04 -2.50
C LEU A 115 9.55 -6.92 -1.54
N ILE A 116 10.74 -6.45 -1.16
CA ILE A 116 11.59 -7.15 -0.19
C ILE A 116 10.86 -7.26 1.15
N THR A 117 10.22 -6.19 1.59
CA THR A 117 9.43 -6.19 2.83
C THR A 117 8.28 -7.21 2.76
N ILE A 118 7.56 -7.27 1.65
CA ILE A 118 6.50 -8.28 1.43
C ILE A 118 7.09 -9.69 1.54
N LEU A 119 8.22 -9.98 0.89
CA LEU A 119 8.86 -11.30 0.95
C LEU A 119 9.28 -11.67 2.37
N LEU A 120 9.92 -10.75 3.10
CA LEU A 120 10.36 -10.99 4.47
C LEU A 120 9.20 -11.27 5.42
N LEU A 121 8.11 -10.51 5.31
CA LEU A 121 6.95 -10.65 6.19
C LEU A 121 6.13 -11.90 5.84
N VAL A 122 5.92 -12.20 4.55
CA VAL A 122 5.09 -13.34 4.11
C VAL A 122 5.80 -14.69 4.33
N ASN A 123 7.12 -14.74 4.15
CA ASN A 123 7.91 -15.96 4.35
C ASN A 123 8.32 -16.21 5.82
N ARG A 124 7.80 -15.43 6.77
CA ARG A 124 8.11 -15.53 8.21
C ARG A 124 9.62 -15.58 8.50
N ALA A 125 10.39 -14.70 7.87
CA ALA A 125 11.81 -14.58 8.18
C ALA A 125 12.03 -14.43 9.71
N GLU A 126 13.13 -15.00 10.22
CA GLU A 126 13.54 -14.90 11.62
C GLU A 126 14.02 -13.47 11.93
N LEU A 127 13.05 -12.56 12.08
CA LEU A 127 13.26 -11.17 12.41
C LEU A 127 12.62 -10.87 13.77
N PRO A 128 13.19 -9.93 14.55
CA PRO A 128 12.60 -9.51 15.81
C PRO A 128 11.21 -8.91 15.56
N VAL A 129 10.26 -9.20 16.46
CA VAL A 129 8.84 -8.81 16.33
C VAL A 129 8.68 -7.30 16.11
N ARG A 130 9.46 -6.48 16.82
CA ARG A 130 9.45 -5.01 16.67
C ARG A 130 9.81 -4.55 15.25
N LEU A 131 10.77 -5.22 14.60
CA LEU A 131 11.16 -4.90 13.23
C LEU A 131 10.06 -5.32 12.25
N LYS A 132 9.43 -6.48 12.44
CA LYS A 132 8.27 -6.92 11.64
C LYS A 132 7.11 -5.91 11.73
N GLU A 133 6.81 -5.42 12.93
CA GLU A 133 5.79 -4.39 13.15
C GLU A 133 6.12 -3.06 12.44
N GLN A 134 7.37 -2.60 12.54
CA GLN A 134 7.83 -1.38 11.88
C GLN A 134 7.77 -1.51 10.35
N LEU A 135 8.29 -2.61 9.81
CA LEU A 135 8.25 -2.91 8.38
C LEU A 135 6.82 -3.01 7.85
N ALA A 136 5.92 -3.71 8.56
CA ALA A 136 4.51 -3.78 8.20
C ALA A 136 3.86 -2.40 8.22
N ARG A 137 4.14 -1.59 9.25
CA ARG A 137 3.62 -0.22 9.34
C ARG A 137 4.07 0.63 8.16
N VAL A 138 5.37 0.64 7.85
CA VAL A 138 5.91 1.41 6.72
C VAL A 138 5.32 0.92 5.41
N LEU A 139 5.24 -0.41 5.19
CA LEU A 139 4.64 -1.01 4.00
C LEU A 139 3.18 -0.56 3.80
N PHE A 140 2.35 -0.61 4.84
CA PHE A 140 0.95 -0.19 4.72
C PHE A 140 0.78 1.32 4.62
N GLN A 141 1.68 2.12 5.17
CA GLN A 141 1.71 3.57 4.96
C GLN A 141 2.04 3.89 3.51
N LEU A 142 3.10 3.28 2.95
CA LEU A 142 3.47 3.42 1.54
C LEU A 142 2.33 2.98 0.60
N LYS A 143 1.74 1.79 0.86
CA LYS A 143 0.58 1.29 0.12
C LYS A 143 -0.64 2.22 0.20
N THR A 144 -0.86 2.90 1.33
CA THR A 144 -1.98 3.85 1.47
C THR A 144 -1.67 5.19 0.79
N TRP A 145 -0.39 5.58 0.73
CA TRP A 145 0.05 6.81 0.09
C TRP A 145 -0.03 6.73 -1.44
N GLY A 146 0.30 5.58 -2.04
CA GLY A 146 0.07 5.28 -3.45
C GLY A 146 0.85 6.14 -4.46
N MET A 147 1.69 7.05 -3.99
CA MET A 147 2.41 7.99 -4.87
C MET A 147 3.47 7.30 -5.72
N ALA A 148 4.10 6.23 -5.22
CA ALA A 148 5.11 5.50 -5.98
C ALA A 148 4.49 4.84 -7.22
N GLU A 149 3.32 4.21 -7.09
CA GLU A 149 2.61 3.56 -8.18
C GLU A 149 2.08 4.58 -9.21
N ILE A 150 1.58 5.73 -8.74
CA ILE A 150 1.14 6.82 -9.62
C ILE A 150 2.34 7.42 -10.38
N PHE A 151 3.47 7.63 -9.70
CA PHE A 151 4.70 8.11 -10.32
C PHE A 151 5.19 7.13 -11.39
N LEU A 152 5.19 5.84 -11.07
CA LEU A 152 5.57 4.75 -11.98
C LEU A 152 4.70 4.73 -13.25
N ALA A 153 3.37 4.84 -13.09
CA ALA A 153 2.44 4.94 -14.21
C ALA A 153 2.66 6.22 -15.04
N GLY A 154 2.97 7.35 -14.38
CA GLY A 154 3.30 8.62 -15.03
C GLY A 154 4.56 8.54 -15.88
N VAL A 155 5.64 7.95 -15.35
CA VAL A 155 6.88 7.70 -16.09
C VAL A 155 6.60 6.81 -17.31
N LEU A 156 5.80 5.76 -17.14
CA LEU A 156 5.42 4.86 -18.24
C LEU A 156 4.67 5.60 -19.36
N VAL A 157 3.67 6.42 -19.02
CA VAL A 157 2.89 7.19 -20.01
C VAL A 157 3.76 8.25 -20.70
N SER A 158 4.60 8.96 -19.95
CA SER A 158 5.55 9.93 -20.51
C SER A 158 6.51 9.26 -21.50
N PHE A 159 6.98 8.06 -21.17
CA PHE A 159 7.83 7.29 -22.07
C PHE A 159 7.10 6.88 -23.37
N VAL A 160 5.86 6.39 -23.26
CA VAL A 160 5.04 6.06 -24.44
C VAL A 160 4.83 7.27 -25.35
N LYS A 161 4.65 8.47 -24.77
CA LYS A 161 4.59 9.70 -25.56
C LYS A 161 5.90 10.01 -26.26
N LEU A 162 7.04 9.86 -25.58
CA LEU A 162 8.37 10.07 -26.17
C LEU A 162 8.61 9.14 -27.37
N MET A 163 8.19 7.88 -27.29
CA MET A 163 8.28 6.93 -28.41
C MET A 163 7.48 7.37 -29.63
N ALA A 164 6.33 8.04 -29.44
CA ALA A 164 5.49 8.52 -30.53
C ALA A 164 6.12 9.65 -31.35
N TYR A 165 7.16 10.33 -30.83
CA TYR A 165 7.91 11.36 -31.56
C TYR A 165 8.95 10.79 -32.56
N GLY A 166 9.04 9.45 -32.70
CA GLY A 166 9.62 8.77 -33.86
C GLY A 166 11.15 8.68 -33.93
N SER A 167 11.89 9.38 -33.06
CA SER A 167 13.37 9.40 -33.07
C SER A 167 14.04 8.53 -32.00
N ILE A 168 13.26 7.91 -31.12
CA ILE A 168 13.77 7.15 -29.96
C ILE A 168 13.38 5.68 -30.12
N GLY A 169 14.37 4.82 -30.30
CA GLY A 169 14.19 3.38 -30.36
C GLY A 169 13.92 2.80 -28.97
N VAL A 170 12.98 1.86 -28.90
CA VAL A 170 12.64 1.16 -27.66
C VAL A 170 13.72 0.13 -27.37
N GLY A 171 14.39 0.25 -26.22
CA GLY A 171 15.31 -0.77 -25.73
C GLY A 171 14.55 -2.04 -25.31
N SER A 172 15.26 -3.17 -25.22
CA SER A 172 14.67 -4.44 -24.78
C SER A 172 14.10 -4.40 -23.36
N SER A 173 14.50 -3.42 -22.54
CA SER A 173 14.05 -3.23 -21.15
C SER A 173 12.63 -2.71 -20.99
N PHE A 174 12.03 -2.12 -22.03
CA PHE A 174 10.69 -1.55 -21.92
C PHE A 174 9.64 -2.62 -21.57
N LEU A 175 9.78 -3.83 -22.12
CA LEU A 175 8.89 -4.96 -21.82
C LEU A 175 9.04 -5.43 -20.35
N PRO A 176 10.25 -5.75 -19.85
CA PRO A 176 10.50 -6.00 -18.42
C PRO A 176 9.95 -4.89 -17.52
N TRP A 177 10.10 -3.62 -17.90
CA TRP A 177 9.58 -2.49 -17.15
C TRP A 177 8.05 -2.49 -17.06
N CYS A 178 7.36 -2.67 -18.19
CA CYS A 178 5.90 -2.80 -18.22
C CYS A 178 5.41 -3.96 -17.34
N LEU A 179 6.07 -5.12 -17.46
CA LEU A 179 5.75 -6.29 -16.64
C LEU A 179 6.00 -6.03 -15.15
N PHE A 180 7.11 -5.38 -14.81
CA PHE A 180 7.41 -4.95 -13.45
C PHE A 180 6.28 -4.06 -12.88
N CYS A 181 5.83 -3.04 -13.61
CA CYS A 181 4.74 -2.17 -13.18
C CYS A 181 3.46 -2.94 -12.85
N VAL A 182 3.06 -3.89 -13.71
CA VAL A 182 1.86 -4.71 -13.52
C VAL A 182 2.03 -5.70 -12.37
N LEU A 183 3.16 -6.40 -12.30
CA LEU A 183 3.44 -7.38 -11.25
C LEU A 183 3.55 -6.73 -9.88
N GLN A 184 4.18 -5.55 -9.79
CA GLN A 184 4.25 -4.74 -8.57
C GLN A 184 2.85 -4.41 -8.05
N LEU A 185 1.99 -3.87 -8.94
CA LEU A 185 0.63 -3.52 -8.59
C LEU A 185 -0.16 -4.76 -8.12
N ARG A 186 0.01 -5.90 -8.80
CA ARG A 186 -0.61 -7.18 -8.40
C ARG A 186 -0.11 -7.67 -7.06
N ALA A 187 1.20 -7.60 -6.78
CA ALA A 187 1.78 -7.95 -5.50
C ALA A 187 1.13 -7.15 -4.37
N PHE A 188 0.99 -5.83 -4.52
CA PHE A 188 0.30 -5.01 -3.53
C PHE A 188 -1.17 -5.35 -3.38
N GLN A 189 -1.90 -5.64 -4.46
CA GLN A 189 -3.32 -6.02 -4.40
C GLN A 189 -3.54 -7.34 -3.66
N CYS A 190 -2.64 -8.32 -3.84
CA CYS A 190 -2.74 -9.63 -3.20
C CYS A 190 -2.36 -9.62 -1.71
N VAL A 191 -1.59 -8.63 -1.23
CA VAL A 191 -1.25 -8.50 0.19
C VAL A 191 -2.44 -7.92 0.96
N ASP A 192 -3.19 -8.81 1.63
CA ASP A 192 -4.24 -8.43 2.57
C ASP A 192 -3.62 -7.93 3.88
N ARG A 193 -4.00 -6.70 4.25
CA ARG A 193 -3.59 -6.04 5.48
C ARG A 193 -3.89 -6.89 6.71
N ARG A 194 -5.09 -7.45 6.79
CA ARG A 194 -5.56 -8.11 8.01
C ARG A 194 -4.84 -9.44 8.22
N TRP A 195 -4.72 -10.21 7.14
CA TRP A 195 -3.98 -11.47 7.14
C TRP A 195 -2.51 -11.27 7.55
N LEU A 196 -1.83 -10.25 6.99
CA LEU A 196 -0.41 -10.00 7.30
C LEU A 196 -0.22 -9.62 8.77
N TRP A 197 -1.08 -8.74 9.31
CA TRP A 197 -1.00 -8.38 10.72
C TRP A 197 -1.36 -9.55 11.64
N ASP A 198 -2.32 -10.41 11.27
CA ASP A 198 -2.72 -11.59 12.03
C ASP A 198 -1.59 -12.62 12.14
N ASP A 199 -0.69 -12.65 11.15
CA ASP A 199 0.53 -13.48 11.20
C ASP A 199 1.64 -12.88 12.08
N ILE A 200 1.73 -11.55 12.17
CA ILE A 200 2.79 -10.85 12.94
C ILE A 200 2.48 -10.82 14.43
N ALA A 201 1.26 -10.42 14.80
CA ALA A 201 0.86 -10.25 16.19
C ALA A 201 -0.63 -10.58 16.34
N PRO A 202 -1.03 -11.33 17.39
CA PRO A 202 -2.41 -11.69 17.61
C PRO A 202 -3.28 -10.44 17.83
N MET A 203 -4.58 -10.60 17.56
CA MET A 203 -5.57 -9.56 17.84
C MET A 203 -5.65 -9.34 19.36
N PRO A 204 -5.64 -8.08 19.85
CA PRO A 204 -5.79 -7.83 21.29
C PRO A 204 -7.13 -8.37 21.79
N GLU A 205 -7.11 -9.00 22.95
CA GLU A 205 -8.32 -9.49 23.61
C GLU A 205 -9.16 -8.33 24.12
N LEU A 206 -10.47 -8.39 23.85
CA LEU A 206 -11.42 -7.39 24.30
C LEU A 206 -12.12 -7.92 25.56
N ARG A 207 -12.11 -7.10 26.62
CA ARG A 207 -12.77 -7.42 27.89
C ARG A 207 -14.30 -7.28 27.84
N GLN A 208 -14.83 -6.69 26.77
CA GLN A 208 -16.27 -6.39 26.62
C GLN A 208 -16.92 -7.27 25.55
N PRO A 209 -18.19 -7.68 25.74
CA PRO A 209 -18.93 -8.43 24.74
C PRO A 209 -19.22 -7.56 23.51
N LEU A 210 -18.94 -8.11 22.35
CA LEU A 210 -19.17 -7.48 21.05
C LEU A 210 -20.62 -7.70 20.60
N LYS A 211 -21.34 -6.61 20.26
CA LYS A 211 -22.71 -6.68 19.71
C LYS A 211 -22.70 -6.34 18.21
N PRO A 212 -22.83 -7.33 17.31
CA PRO A 212 -22.93 -7.10 15.88
C PRO A 212 -24.13 -6.21 15.53
N GLY A 213 -24.02 -5.43 14.46
CA GLY A 213 -25.07 -4.50 14.00
C GLY A 213 -25.07 -3.14 14.70
N VAL A 214 -24.37 -2.99 15.83
CA VAL A 214 -24.20 -1.71 16.52
C VAL A 214 -22.86 -1.09 16.10
N THR A 215 -22.80 0.24 16.01
CA THR A 215 -21.54 0.95 15.69
C THR A 215 -20.52 0.80 16.80
N GLY A 216 -19.23 0.81 16.44
CA GLY A 216 -18.12 0.76 17.38
C GLY A 216 -18.18 1.89 18.40
N ILE A 217 -18.43 3.11 17.92
CA ILE A 217 -18.54 4.33 18.76
C ILE A 217 -19.57 4.15 19.88
N ARG A 218 -20.74 3.56 19.58
CA ARG A 218 -21.81 3.34 20.58
C ARG A 218 -21.45 2.29 21.63
N GLN A 219 -20.47 1.45 21.32
CA GLN A 219 -19.96 0.42 22.22
C GLN A 219 -18.62 0.84 22.88
N GLY A 220 -18.16 2.07 22.68
CA GLY A 220 -16.86 2.50 23.17
C GLY A 220 -15.69 1.77 22.49
N LEU A 221 -15.81 1.47 21.20
CA LEU A 221 -14.79 0.81 20.38
C LEU A 221 -14.31 1.71 19.24
N ARG A 222 -13.08 1.45 18.77
CA ARG A 222 -12.50 2.04 17.57
C ARG A 222 -11.75 0.99 16.76
N SER A 223 -11.62 1.24 15.46
CA SER A 223 -10.72 0.47 14.59
C SER A 223 -9.36 1.17 14.48
N CYS A 224 -8.27 0.41 14.50
CA CYS A 224 -6.94 0.96 14.24
C CYS A 224 -6.77 1.24 12.74
N SER A 225 -6.35 2.46 12.38
CA SER A 225 -6.09 2.84 10.98
C SER A 225 -4.92 2.10 10.34
N CYS A 226 -3.97 1.59 11.13
CA CYS A 226 -2.80 0.86 10.64
C CYS A 226 -3.10 -0.65 10.52
N CYS A 227 -3.41 -1.33 11.63
CA CYS A 227 -3.56 -2.79 11.67
C CYS A 227 -5.01 -3.30 11.66
N THR A 228 -6.02 -2.42 11.63
CA THR A 228 -7.46 -2.75 11.66
C THR A 228 -7.92 -3.56 12.89
N ALA A 229 -7.09 -3.62 13.93
CA ALA A 229 -7.46 -4.20 15.22
C ALA A 229 -8.61 -3.40 15.85
N ILE A 230 -9.50 -4.11 16.54
CA ILE A 230 -10.58 -3.53 17.33
C ILE A 230 -9.99 -3.20 18.71
N LEU A 231 -10.19 -1.97 19.17
CA LEU A 231 -9.62 -1.46 20.42
C LEU A 231 -10.70 -0.70 21.19
N PRO A 232 -10.58 -0.60 22.52
CA PRO A 232 -11.37 0.33 23.31
C PRO A 232 -11.16 1.78 22.83
N ALA A 233 -12.22 2.58 22.92
CA ALA A 233 -12.22 4.00 22.59
C ALA A 233 -11.22 4.81 23.42
N ASP A 234 -11.04 4.41 24.68
CA ASP A 234 -10.22 5.11 25.67
C ASP A 234 -8.72 4.85 25.52
N GLU A 235 -8.33 3.82 24.77
CA GLU A 235 -6.93 3.46 24.58
C GLU A 235 -6.38 4.15 23.32
N PRO A 236 -5.53 5.19 23.43
CA PRO A 236 -5.08 5.96 22.26
C PRO A 236 -3.99 5.23 21.47
N VAL A 237 -3.17 4.41 22.11
CA VAL A 237 -2.05 3.67 21.49
C VAL A 237 -2.50 2.25 21.20
N CYS A 238 -2.31 1.76 19.98
CA CYS A 238 -2.61 0.37 19.67
C CYS A 238 -1.51 -0.57 20.22
N PRO A 239 -1.81 -1.57 21.06
CA PRO A 239 -0.82 -2.53 21.58
C PRO A 239 -0.20 -3.42 20.50
N ARG A 240 -0.87 -3.59 19.35
CA ARG A 240 -0.44 -4.46 18.25
C ARG A 240 0.53 -3.80 17.26
N CYS A 241 0.29 -2.53 16.97
CA CYS A 241 1.06 -1.82 15.94
C CYS A 241 1.61 -0.50 16.45
N SER A 242 1.51 -0.21 17.75
CA SER A 242 1.96 1.02 18.44
C SER A 242 1.50 2.34 17.79
N THR A 243 0.46 2.32 16.96
CA THR A 243 -0.05 3.51 16.26
C THR A 243 -1.02 4.26 17.15
N LYS A 244 -0.82 5.57 17.28
CA LYS A 244 -1.76 6.46 17.99
C LYS A 244 -2.99 6.73 17.12
N GLY A 245 -4.18 6.59 17.70
CA GLY A 245 -5.44 6.86 17.04
C GLY A 245 -6.51 7.27 18.03
N TYR A 246 -7.55 7.93 17.51
CA TYR A 246 -8.68 8.41 18.30
C TYR A 246 -9.97 7.97 17.60
N VAL A 247 -11.04 7.78 18.37
CA VAL A 247 -12.39 7.47 17.86
C VAL A 247 -12.86 8.52 16.87
N ARG A 248 -12.65 9.80 17.23
CA ARG A 248 -12.89 10.97 16.40
C ARG A 248 -11.70 11.92 16.57
N ARG A 249 -11.15 12.46 15.49
CA ARG A 249 -10.11 13.52 15.60
C ARG A 249 -10.68 14.67 16.44
N ARG A 250 -10.03 14.98 17.56
CA ARG A 250 -10.37 16.15 18.38
C ARG A 250 -10.29 17.42 17.52
N ASN A 251 -11.22 18.34 17.73
CA ASN A 251 -11.33 19.63 17.05
C ASN A 251 -11.56 19.57 15.53
N SER A 252 -11.96 18.43 14.94
CA SER A 252 -12.14 18.33 13.48
C SER A 252 -13.05 19.43 12.93
N LEU A 253 -14.14 19.75 13.63
CA LEU A 253 -15.10 20.81 13.27
C LEU A 253 -14.50 22.21 13.39
N GLN A 254 -13.68 22.46 14.42
CA GLN A 254 -13.00 23.74 14.59
C GLN A 254 -11.96 23.97 13.50
N TRP A 255 -11.23 22.92 13.10
CA TRP A 255 -10.28 22.97 12.00
C TRP A 255 -10.97 23.17 10.64
N THR A 256 -12.10 22.50 10.36
CA THR A 256 -12.87 22.79 9.13
C THR A 256 -13.45 24.20 9.14
N LEU A 257 -13.96 24.69 10.27
CA LEU A 257 -14.44 26.08 10.41
C LEU A 257 -13.30 27.08 10.19
N ALA A 258 -12.14 26.88 10.82
CA ALA A 258 -10.99 27.76 10.66
C ALA A 258 -10.47 27.79 9.21
N LEU A 259 -10.47 26.65 8.51
CA LEU A 259 -10.09 26.59 7.10
C LEU A 259 -11.11 27.29 6.19
N LEU A 260 -12.42 27.10 6.43
CA LEU A 260 -13.46 27.80 5.66
C LEU A 260 -13.40 29.32 5.86
N VAL A 261 -13.18 29.79 7.09
CA VAL A 261 -13.05 31.22 7.41
C VAL A 261 -11.80 31.82 6.75
N ASN A 262 -10.65 31.13 6.83
CA ASN A 262 -9.42 31.60 6.16
C ASN A 262 -9.55 31.65 4.64
N VAL A 263 -10.19 30.65 4.02
CA VAL A 263 -10.44 30.66 2.57
C VAL A 263 -11.37 31.80 2.18
N HIS A 264 -12.43 32.06 2.96
CA HIS A 264 -13.33 33.18 2.68
C HIS A 264 -12.62 34.53 2.81
N HIS A 265 -11.76 34.71 3.82
CA HIS A 265 -10.98 35.94 3.96
C HIS A 265 -10.00 36.15 2.81
N ALA A 266 -9.29 35.09 2.37
CA ALA A 266 -8.36 35.16 1.25
C ALA A 266 -9.06 35.52 -0.09
N VAL A 267 -10.28 35.03 -0.31
CA VAL A 267 -11.09 35.35 -1.51
C VAL A 267 -11.68 36.77 -1.44
N SER A 268 -11.94 37.31 -0.25
CA SER A 268 -12.50 38.66 -0.09
C SER A 268 -11.44 39.77 -0.20
N SER A 269 -10.15 39.43 -0.14
CA SER A 269 -9.03 40.37 -0.09
C SER A 269 -8.23 40.48 -1.39
N GLY A 270 -8.67 39.81 -2.47
CA GLY A 270 -8.07 39.87 -3.81
C GLY A 270 -9.07 40.39 -4.83
#